data_AF-A0A251TG59-F1
#
_entry.id   AF-A0A251TG59-F1
#
_cell.length_a   1.000
_cell.length_b   1.000
_cell.length_c   1.000
_cell.angle_alpha   90.00
_cell.angle_beta   90.00
_cell.angle_gamma   90.00
#
_symmetry.space_group_name_H-M   'P 1'
#
loop_
_entity.id
_entity.type
_entity.pdbx_description
1 polymer ?
#
loop_
_entity_poly.entity_id
_entity_poly.type
_entity_poly.pdbx_seq_one_letter_code
_entity_poly.pdbx_strand_id
1 'polypeptide(L)' 'MLDSQAAENIIKDPVSHSTTKYIDIRHHFVRDCYEKGLISLHHVPTKDQLADVLTKALDTTTFESLVSRIGMLNME' A
#
# COMPACT_ATOMS: atom_id res chain seq x y z
N MET A 1 1.97 1.19 5.87
CA MET A 1 1.42 2.33 5.11
C MET A 1 0.71 1.79 3.88
N LEU A 2 -0.52 2.21 3.62
CA LEU A 2 -1.36 1.72 2.52
C LEU A 2 -1.93 2.91 1.75
N ASP A 3 -2.01 2.82 0.42
CA ASP A 3 -2.64 3.82 -0.45
C ASP A 3 -4.05 3.40 -0.90
N SER A 4 -4.40 2.13 -0.73
CA SER A 4 -5.68 1.56 -1.16
C SER A 4 -6.72 1.55 -0.03
N GLN A 5 -7.77 2.36 -0.20
CA GLN A 5 -8.93 2.35 0.69
C GLN A 5 -9.63 0.98 0.71
N ALA A 6 -9.64 0.27 -0.41
CA ALA A 6 -10.22 -1.07 -0.48
C ALA A 6 -9.47 -2.05 0.43
N ALA A 7 -8.15 -2.03 0.41
CA ALA A 7 -7.36 -2.92 1.25
C ALA A 7 -7.42 -2.51 2.73
N GLU A 8 -7.56 -1.22 3.06
CA GLU A 8 -7.88 -0.78 4.42
C GLU A 8 -9.23 -1.31 4.90
N ASN A 9 -10.27 -1.21 4.06
CA ASN A 9 -11.59 -1.70 4.40
C ASN A 9 -11.59 -3.23 4.57
N ILE A 10 -10.89 -3.98 3.73
CA ILE A 10 -10.78 -5.46 3.88
C ILE A 10 -10.14 -5.86 5.21
N ILE A 11 -9.21 -5.06 5.73
CA ILE A 11 -8.54 -5.33 7.01
C ILE A 11 -9.45 -4.93 8.19
N LYS A 12 -10.16 -3.81 8.09
CA LYS A 12 -11.01 -3.26 9.17
C LYS A 12 -12.43 -3.84 9.24
N ASP A 13 -13.06 -4.08 8.09
CA ASP A 13 -14.43 -4.55 7.95
C ASP A 13 -14.53 -5.68 6.90
N PRO A 14 -14.51 -6.94 7.35
CA PRO A 14 -14.45 -8.10 6.47
C PRO A 14 -15.81 -8.39 5.85
N VAL A 15 -16.21 -7.63 4.83
CA VAL A 15 -17.32 -8.07 3.96
C VAL A 15 -16.81 -9.23 3.11
N SER A 16 -17.26 -10.44 3.46
CA SER A 16 -16.89 -11.69 2.80
C SER A 16 -17.46 -11.76 1.39
N HIS A 17 -16.68 -11.36 0.39
CA HIS A 17 -16.89 -11.74 -1.00
C HIS A 17 -15.92 -12.87 -1.33
N SER A 18 -16.42 -13.94 -1.96
CA SER A 18 -15.65 -15.13 -2.33
C SER A 18 -14.40 -14.77 -3.13
N THR A 19 -13.26 -14.70 -2.45
CA THR A 19 -11.96 -14.40 -3.03
C THR A 19 -11.21 -15.68 -3.37
N THR A 20 -10.29 -15.60 -4.34
CA THR A 20 -9.44 -16.72 -4.72
C THR A 20 -8.55 -17.12 -3.54
N LYS A 21 -8.40 -18.42 -3.26
CA LYS A 21 -7.68 -18.99 -2.09
C LYS A 21 -6.32 -18.34 -1.75
N TYR A 22 -5.60 -17.84 -2.75
CA TYR A 22 -4.31 -17.13 -2.55
C TYR A 22 -4.45 -15.79 -1.84
N ILE A 23 -5.51 -15.05 -2.16
CA ILE A 23 -5.83 -13.74 -1.60
C ILE A 23 -6.30 -13.92 -0.15
N ASP A 24 -7.10 -14.95 0.12
CA ASP A 24 -7.62 -15.27 1.46
C ASP A 24 -6.50 -15.47 2.48
N ILE A 25 -5.47 -16.26 2.15
CA ILE A 25 -4.38 -16.59 3.09
C ILE A 25 -3.62 -15.33 3.49
N ARG A 26 -3.28 -14.46 2.53
CA ARG A 26 -2.55 -13.22 2.82
C ARG A 26 -3.41 -12.23 3.61
N HIS A 27 -4.71 -12.13 3.29
CA HIS A 27 -5.63 -11.27 4.01
C HIS A 27 -5.80 -11.69 5.47
N HIS A 28 -5.96 -13.00 5.73
CA HIS A 28 -6.09 -13.51 7.08
C HIS A 28 -4.83 -13.24 7.91
N PHE A 29 -3.64 -13.48 7.35
CA PHE A 29 -2.39 -13.22 8.07
C PHE A 29 -2.23 -11.74 8.47
N VAL A 30 -2.46 -10.81 7.53
CA VAL A 30 -2.34 -9.37 7.79
C VAL A 30 -3.39 -8.92 8.81
N ARG A 31 -4.62 -9.42 8.72
CA ARG A 31 -5.68 -9.13 9.68
C ARG A 31 -5.34 -9.65 11.07
N ASP A 32 -4.91 -10.90 11.20
CA ASP A 32 -4.48 -11.49 12.46
C ASP A 32 -3.42 -10.62 13.15
N CYS A 33 -2.43 -10.14 12.38
CA CYS A 33 -1.42 -9.23 12.90
C CYS A 33 -2.01 -7.89 13.34
N TYR A 34 -2.99 -7.35 12.61
CA TYR A 34 -3.67 -6.09 12.95
C TYR A 34 -4.52 -6.23 14.22
N GLU A 35 -5.35 -7.28 14.33
CA GLU A 35 -6.20 -7.56 15.49
C GLU A 35 -5.38 -7.85 16.75
N LYS A 36 -4.23 -8.52 16.61
CA LYS A 36 -3.27 -8.74 17.71
C LYS A 36 -2.46 -7.49 18.08
N GLY A 37 -2.67 -6.37 17.38
CA GLY A 37 -1.94 -5.12 17.60
C GLY A 37 -0.46 -5.18 17.22
N LEU A 38 -0.04 -6.20 16.45
CA LEU A 38 1.34 -6.36 15.99
C LEU A 38 1.71 -5.36 14.88
N ILE A 39 0.70 -4.90 14.15
CA ILE A 39 0.85 -3.88 13.10
C ILE A 39 -0.26 -2.83 13.22
N SER A 40 0.04 -1.59 12.84
CA SER A 40 -0.93 -0.51 12.70
C SER A 40 -1.14 -0.16 11.23
N LEU A 41 -2.37 0.21 10.88
CA LEU A 41 -2.69 0.71 9.55
C LEU A 41 -2.54 2.23 9.51
N HIS A 42 -1.80 2.73 8.51
CA HIS A 42 -1.67 4.14 8.22
C HIS A 42 -1.94 4.36 6.74
N HIS A 43 -2.95 5.16 6.42
CA HIS A 43 -3.25 5.55 5.06
C HIS A 43 -2.25 6.61 4.58
N VAL A 44 -1.75 6.45 3.36
CA VAL A 44 -0.86 7.40 2.69
C VAL A 44 -1.44 7.68 1.32
N PRO A 45 -1.73 8.95 0.97
CA PRO A 45 -2.20 9.29 -0.37
C PRO A 45 -1.22 8.80 -1.44
N THR A 46 -1.72 8.36 -2.58
CA THR A 46 -0.89 7.88 -3.71
C THR A 46 0.21 8.87 -4.11
N LYS A 47 -0.08 10.18 -4.03
CA LYS A 47 0.91 11.25 -4.33
C LYS A 47 2.09 11.32 -3.35
N ASP A 48 1.96 10.69 -2.19
CA ASP A 48 2.96 10.64 -1.14
C ASP A 48 3.49 9.20 -0.92
N GLN A 49 3.00 8.23 -1.69
CA GLN A 49 3.41 6.83 -1.59
C GLN A 49 4.74 6.62 -2.35
N LEU A 50 5.86 6.76 -1.63
CA LEU A 50 7.20 6.62 -2.21
C LEU A 50 7.45 5.24 -2.84
N ALA A 51 6.78 4.19 -2.35
CA ALA A 51 6.89 2.85 -2.92
C ALA A 51 6.38 2.77 -4.37
N ASP A 52 5.51 3.69 -4.79
CA ASP A 52 4.95 3.69 -6.14
C ASP A 52 6.00 3.90 -7.23
N VAL A 53 7.13 4.54 -6.89
CA VAL A 53 8.31 4.68 -7.77
C VAL A 53 8.82 3.31 -8.23
N LEU A 54 8.71 2.28 -7.39
CA LEU A 54 9.25 0.94 -7.66
C LEU A 54 8.19 -0.04 -8.19
N THR A 55 6.91 0.27 -8.03
CA THR A 55 5.82 -0.69 -8.30
C THR A 55 4.84 -0.26 -9.39
N LYS A 56 4.86 1.01 -9.80
CA LYS A 56 3.91 1.56 -10.78
C LYS A 56 4.64 2.29 -11.90
N ALA A 57 4.07 2.25 -13.10
CA ALA A 57 4.43 3.16 -14.17
C ALA A 57 3.73 4.50 -13.92
N LEU A 58 4.47 5.49 -13.43
CA LEU A 58 3.97 6.83 -13.13
C LEU A 58 4.24 7.78 -14.30
N ASP A 59 3.45 8.86 -14.38
CA ASP A 59 3.80 9.97 -15.27
C ASP A 59 5.08 10.66 -14.79
N THR A 60 5.79 11.30 -15.71
CA THR A 60 7.09 11.93 -15.46
C THR A 60 7.06 12.90 -14.27
N THR A 61 6.01 13.70 -14.14
CA THR A 61 5.90 14.72 -13.08
C THR A 61 5.78 14.06 -11.70
N THR A 62 4.91 13.06 -11.58
CA THR A 62 4.71 12.33 -10.33
C THR A 62 5.97 11.53 -9.97
N PHE A 63 6.60 10.90 -10.97
CA PHE A 63 7.84 10.15 -10.78
C PHE A 63 8.96 11.04 -10.25
N GLU A 64 9.26 12.17 -10.90
CA GLU A 64 10.31 13.11 -10.47
C GLU A 64 10.05 13.67 -9.06
N SER A 65 8.79 14.00 -8.76
CA SER A 65 8.39 14.44 -7.42
C SER A 65 8.64 13.38 -6.34
N LEU A 66 8.35 12.10 -6.62
CA LEU A 66 8.57 11.02 -5.64
C LEU A 66 10.05 10.62 -5.55
N VAL A 67 10.78 10.63 -6.68
CA VAL A 67 12.22 10.31 -6.76
C VAL A 67 13.05 11.33 -5.99
N SER A 68 12.75 12.63 -6.12
CA SER A 68 13.41 13.67 -5.32
C SER A 68 13.18 13.48 -3.82
N ARG A 69 11.99 13.00 -3.41
CA ARG A 69 11.64 12.75 -1.99
C ARG A 69 12.33 11.54 -1.38
N ILE A 70 12.73 10.54 -2.17
CA ILE A 70 13.55 9.40 -1.69
C ILE A 70 15.05 9.73 -1.65
N GLY A 71 15.45 10.97 -1.96
CA GLY A 71 16.85 11.40 -1.93
C GLY A 71 17.66 10.95 -3.14
N MET A 72 17.01 10.43 -4.19
CA MET A 72 17.65 10.18 -5.46
C MET A 72 17.78 11.50 -6.22
N LEU A 73 18.84 12.24 -5.91
CA LEU A 73 19.24 13.45 -6.62
C LEU A 73 20.16 13.06 -7.78
N ASN A 74 19.70 13.38 -9.00
CA ASN A 74 20.45 13.40 -10.27
C ASN A 74 20.94 12.03 -10.78
N MET A 75 20.24 11.48 -11.77
CA MET A 75 20.92 10.78 -12.87
C MET A 75 21.14 11.81 -13.97
N GLU A 76 22.26 12.53 -13.90
CA GLU A 76 22.84 13.17 -15.09
C GLU A 76 23.39 12.11 -16.05
#